data_AF-A0AA97B4P8-F1
#
_entry.id   AF-A0AA97B4P8-F1
#
_cell.length_a   1.000
_cell.length_b   1.000
_cell.length_c   1.000
_cell.angle_alpha   90.00
_cell.angle_beta   90.00
_cell.angle_gamma   90.00
#
_symmetry.space_group_name_H-M   'P 1'
#
loop_
_entity.id
_entity.type
_entity.pdbx_description
1 polymer ?
#
loop_
_entity_poly.entity_id
_entity_poly.type
_entity_poly.pdbx_seq_one_letter_code
_entity_poly.pdbx_strand_id
1 'polypeptide(L)'
;MATLRQPRVAPPYPEDVPSTGRVREFELVAAPTALPLLDGRSLEVWAYNGQVPGPTLRATHGDTVRVRFTNKLPQPTTIHWHGIRLPNGMDGVPGVTQPPIPPGGTFVYEFKVKDAGTYWFHPHLRGSEQVERGLFGVLIVEDPKPGPFSRELVWVLDDWRLDAGGQIDGRFNTRHDLAHDGRWGQVSTVNGAVQPEVPLQPGERVRLRMVNVANGRVFAPSFEGLGASVIAIDGLATDRPLPASRLELAPGNRVDLDFTVPEALSNPRLEVMDHFTRRPFPLATLVVSGEVVRPPEVAAVAPPPSPDLSPARALLPAETFRLNARRGGPFGIEWTINDEAFHHEGEHASAHHKVYRLPAHQWATLRFVNESSRLHPMHVHGQFFRVVARNGASVDEGHWRDTVLIRPRETVDVAMFPQDVGAWMLHCHIQEHAEAGMMTLVDVHAEGSH
;
A
#
# COMPACT_ATOMS: atom_id res chain seq x y z
N MET A 1 2.39 46.53 -10.70
CA MET A 1 1.61 45.31 -10.95
C MET A 1 1.53 44.54 -9.66
N ALA A 2 0.38 44.58 -8.98
CA ALA A 2 0.17 43.85 -7.73
C ALA A 2 0.03 42.36 -8.07
N THR A 3 1.01 41.55 -7.68
CA THR A 3 0.86 40.09 -7.60
C THR A 3 -0.30 39.79 -6.66
N LEU A 4 -1.43 39.38 -7.23
CA LEU A 4 -2.53 38.76 -6.49
C LEU A 4 -1.95 37.52 -5.82
N ARG A 5 -1.59 37.63 -4.53
CA ARG A 5 -1.33 36.45 -3.69
C ARG A 5 -2.60 35.62 -3.73
N GLN A 6 -2.52 34.40 -4.27
CA GLN A 6 -3.62 33.46 -4.13
C GLN A 6 -3.97 33.33 -2.64
N PRO A 7 -5.26 33.22 -2.28
CA PRO A 7 -5.65 33.01 -0.89
C PRO A 7 -4.93 31.78 -0.36
N ARG A 8 -4.31 31.90 0.82
CA ARG A 8 -3.58 30.82 1.49
C ARG A 8 -4.60 29.72 1.81
N VAL A 9 -4.66 28.67 0.99
CA VAL A 9 -5.51 27.50 1.25
C VAL A 9 -4.87 26.74 2.41
N ALA A 10 -5.63 26.47 3.47
CA ALA A 10 -5.13 25.63 4.57
C ALA A 10 -4.88 24.21 4.04
N PRO A 11 -3.73 23.59 4.36
CA PRO A 11 -3.43 22.26 3.88
C PRO A 11 -4.43 21.25 4.47
N PRO A 12 -4.79 20.20 3.71
CA PRO A 12 -5.77 19.22 4.15
C PRO A 12 -5.25 18.26 5.24
N TYR A 13 -3.93 18.17 5.39
CA TYR A 13 -3.24 17.40 6.44
C TYR A 13 -1.99 18.16 6.92
N PRO A 14 -1.51 17.92 8.14
CA PRO A 14 -0.37 18.65 8.69
C PRO A 14 0.91 18.38 7.88
N GLU A 15 1.62 19.45 7.51
CA GLU A 15 2.92 19.34 6.83
C GLU A 15 3.96 18.63 7.71
N ASP A 16 3.89 18.92 9.01
CA ASP A 16 4.74 18.34 10.04
C ASP A 16 3.99 18.24 11.38
N VAL A 17 4.55 17.45 12.30
CA VAL A 17 3.98 17.21 13.63
C VAL A 17 5.03 17.43 14.73
N PRO A 18 4.60 17.81 15.95
CA PRO A 18 5.51 17.90 17.09
C PRO A 18 6.25 16.58 17.31
N SER A 19 7.57 16.67 17.47
CA SER A 19 8.38 15.50 17.83
C SER A 19 8.08 15.07 19.26
N THR A 20 8.00 13.76 19.48
CA THR A 20 7.97 13.20 20.84
C THR A 20 9.36 13.20 21.49
N GLY A 21 10.42 13.47 20.72
CA GLY A 21 11.82 13.32 21.12
C GLY A 21 12.30 11.87 21.22
N ARG A 22 11.43 10.88 20.98
CA ARG A 22 11.79 9.46 21.06
C ARG A 22 12.25 8.94 19.70
N VAL A 23 13.33 8.18 19.72
CA VAL A 23 13.80 7.40 18.57
C VAL A 23 13.44 5.93 18.78
N ARG A 24 12.75 5.34 17.82
CA ARG A 24 12.40 3.92 17.76
C ARG A 24 13.39 3.24 16.84
N GLU A 25 14.35 2.53 17.44
CA GLU A 25 15.40 1.84 16.70
C GLU A 25 14.98 0.40 16.38
N PHE A 26 15.22 -0.02 15.14
CA PHE A 26 14.98 -1.37 14.66
C PHE A 26 16.18 -1.87 13.86
N GLU A 27 16.38 -3.19 13.90
CA GLU A 27 17.31 -3.89 13.02
C GLU A 27 16.52 -4.82 12.11
N LEU A 28 16.72 -4.68 10.80
CA LEU A 28 16.14 -5.55 9.78
C LEU A 28 17.25 -6.20 8.96
N VAL A 29 17.18 -7.51 8.81
CA VAL A 29 18.10 -8.29 7.98
C VAL A 29 17.29 -9.05 6.95
N ALA A 30 17.49 -8.77 5.66
CA ALA A 30 16.93 -9.60 4.59
C ALA A 30 17.89 -10.75 4.29
N ALA A 31 17.42 -12.00 4.37
CA ALA A 31 18.21 -13.17 4.06
C ALA A 31 17.37 -14.30 3.44
N PRO A 32 17.95 -15.16 2.58
CA PRO A 32 17.32 -16.42 2.21
C PRO A 32 17.19 -17.34 3.44
N THR A 33 16.06 -18.03 3.55
CA THR A 33 15.79 -19.01 4.61
C THR A 33 14.73 -20.01 4.16
N ALA A 34 14.59 -21.13 4.88
CA ALA A 34 13.49 -22.06 4.72
C ALA A 34 12.53 -21.93 5.91
N LEU A 35 11.23 -21.72 5.67
CA LEU A 35 10.21 -21.57 6.72
C LEU A 35 9.05 -22.55 6.56
N PRO A 36 8.44 -23.03 7.67
CA PRO A 36 7.22 -23.81 7.63
C PRO A 36 6.01 -22.90 7.38
N LEU A 37 5.71 -22.62 6.11
CA LEU A 37 4.57 -21.82 5.66
C LEU A 37 3.52 -22.71 5.00
N LEU A 38 2.36 -22.15 4.64
CA LEU A 38 1.34 -22.88 3.84
C LEU A 38 0.96 -24.24 4.46
N ASP A 39 0.56 -24.21 5.73
CA ASP A 39 0.20 -25.38 6.55
C ASP A 39 1.39 -26.33 6.86
N GLY A 40 2.54 -25.73 7.16
CA GLY A 40 3.73 -26.45 7.66
C GLY A 40 4.68 -26.96 6.56
N ARG A 41 4.44 -26.58 5.30
CA ARG A 41 5.37 -26.85 4.19
C ARG A 41 6.65 -26.04 4.36
N SER A 42 7.80 -26.70 4.26
CA SER A 42 9.09 -26.00 4.17
C SER A 42 9.20 -25.32 2.81
N LEU A 43 9.15 -23.98 2.81
CA LEU A 43 9.23 -23.12 1.63
C LEU A 43 10.52 -22.31 1.67
N GLU A 44 11.27 -22.32 0.57
CA GLU A 44 12.43 -21.46 0.39
C GLU A 44 11.97 -20.03 0.10
N VAL A 45 12.25 -19.12 1.02
CA VAL A 45 11.78 -17.73 1.04
C VAL A 45 12.93 -16.77 1.28
N TRP A 46 12.70 -15.49 1.03
CA TRP A 46 13.53 -14.40 1.52
C TRP A 46 12.75 -13.67 2.60
N ALA A 47 13.36 -13.53 3.76
CA ALA A 47 12.67 -13.08 4.96
C ALA A 47 13.40 -11.91 5.62
N TYR A 48 12.62 -10.97 6.16
CA TYR A 48 13.14 -10.02 7.13
C TYR A 48 13.21 -10.69 8.51
N ASN A 49 14.40 -10.75 9.10
CA ASN A 49 14.65 -11.36 10.41
C ASN A 49 14.18 -12.83 10.53
N GLY A 50 14.23 -13.58 9.43
CA GLY A 50 13.88 -15.01 9.44
C GLY A 50 12.38 -15.30 9.61
N GLN A 51 11.50 -14.34 9.32
CA GLN A 51 10.05 -14.53 9.35
C GLN A 51 9.36 -13.94 8.12
N VAL A 52 8.23 -14.55 7.73
CA VAL A 52 7.30 -14.06 6.70
C VAL A 52 5.88 -14.12 7.26
N PRO A 53 5.12 -13.01 7.31
CA PRO A 53 5.57 -11.65 7.04
C PRO A 53 6.75 -11.22 7.92
N GLY A 54 7.51 -10.24 7.47
CA GLY A 54 8.53 -9.55 8.26
C GLY A 54 7.94 -8.96 9.55
N PRO A 55 8.78 -8.61 10.54
CA PRO A 55 8.31 -8.15 11.84
C PRO A 55 7.45 -6.88 11.71
N THR A 56 6.34 -6.84 12.44
CA THR A 56 5.53 -5.62 12.55
C THR A 56 6.28 -4.60 13.39
N LEU A 57 6.69 -3.51 12.76
CA LEU A 57 7.32 -2.37 13.43
C LEU A 57 6.23 -1.46 13.99
N ARG A 58 6.42 -0.97 15.22
CA ARG A 58 5.48 -0.05 15.88
C ARG A 58 6.18 1.19 16.39
N ALA A 59 5.66 2.35 16.01
CA ALA A 59 6.10 3.67 16.48
C ALA A 59 4.87 4.51 16.87
N THR A 60 5.02 5.51 17.72
CA THR A 60 3.94 6.46 17.99
C THR A 60 4.03 7.65 17.04
N HIS A 61 2.89 8.20 16.63
CA HIS A 61 2.82 9.46 15.90
C HIS A 61 3.73 10.55 16.51
N GLY A 62 4.64 11.11 15.71
CA GLY A 62 5.68 12.08 16.13
C GLY A 62 7.00 11.47 16.62
N ASP A 63 7.12 10.15 16.78
CA ASP A 63 8.41 9.48 17.01
C ASP A 63 9.31 9.59 15.76
N THR A 64 10.62 9.46 15.95
CA THR A 64 11.57 9.18 14.85
C THR A 64 11.77 7.68 14.74
N VAL A 65 11.53 7.11 13.56
CA VAL A 65 11.85 5.71 13.25
C VAL A 65 13.25 5.66 12.67
N ARG A 66 14.11 4.80 13.22
CA ARG A 66 15.45 4.52 12.71
C ARG A 66 15.59 3.02 12.48
N VAL A 67 15.82 2.62 11.23
CA VAL A 67 15.98 1.21 10.86
C VAL A 67 17.35 0.99 10.25
N ARG A 68 18.19 0.20 10.94
CA ARG A 68 19.41 -0.33 10.37
C ARG A 68 19.07 -1.58 9.56
N PHE A 69 19.11 -1.44 8.25
CA PHE A 69 18.84 -2.54 7.32
C PHE A 69 20.13 -3.16 6.81
N THR A 70 20.23 -4.49 6.84
CA THR A 70 21.36 -5.26 6.28
C THR A 70 20.87 -6.23 5.22
N ASN A 71 21.47 -6.17 4.03
CA ASN A 71 21.16 -7.07 2.93
C ASN A 71 22.08 -8.31 2.98
N LYS A 72 21.54 -9.50 3.23
CA LYS A 72 22.23 -10.79 3.09
C LYS A 72 21.66 -11.65 1.93
N LEU A 73 20.91 -11.04 1.03
CA LEU A 73 20.43 -11.67 -0.19
C LEU A 73 21.56 -11.84 -1.21
N PRO A 74 21.42 -12.72 -2.21
CA PRO A 74 22.39 -12.84 -3.30
C PRO A 74 22.34 -11.67 -4.30
N GLN A 75 21.42 -10.72 -4.14
CA GLN A 75 21.24 -9.59 -5.05
C GLN A 75 20.99 -8.27 -4.33
N PRO A 76 21.18 -7.11 -5.00
CA PRO A 76 20.85 -5.82 -4.42
C PRO A 76 19.37 -5.69 -4.08
N THR A 77 19.07 -4.84 -3.10
CA THR A 77 17.70 -4.55 -2.67
C THR A 77 17.60 -3.17 -2.04
N THR A 78 16.40 -2.73 -1.69
CA THR A 78 16.10 -1.51 -0.93
C THR A 78 14.93 -1.77 0.00
N ILE A 79 14.55 -0.78 0.80
CA ILE A 79 13.27 -0.76 1.50
C ILE A 79 12.54 0.51 1.09
N HIS A 80 11.42 0.36 0.41
CA HIS A 80 10.42 1.40 0.25
C HIS A 80 9.42 1.32 1.40
N TRP A 81 9.05 2.47 1.95
CA TRP A 81 8.12 2.63 3.06
C TRP A 81 6.76 3.08 2.51
N HIS A 82 6.01 2.10 2.02
CA HIS A 82 4.78 2.34 1.26
C HIS A 82 3.75 3.12 2.09
N GLY A 83 3.35 4.27 1.53
CA GLY A 83 2.34 5.16 2.09
C GLY A 83 2.83 6.08 3.19
N ILE A 84 4.13 6.09 3.50
CA ILE A 84 4.70 7.01 4.49
C ILE A 84 5.15 8.30 3.81
N ARG A 85 4.80 9.45 4.41
CA ARG A 85 5.44 10.74 4.09
C ARG A 85 6.74 10.88 4.86
N LEU A 86 7.86 10.85 4.14
CA LEU A 86 9.22 10.82 4.69
C LEU A 86 10.14 11.77 3.91
N PRO A 87 11.37 12.06 4.39
CA PRO A 87 12.36 12.74 3.59
C PRO A 87 12.68 11.93 2.33
N ASN A 88 12.67 12.57 1.16
CA ASN A 88 12.78 11.91 -0.15
C ASN A 88 13.91 10.87 -0.24
N GLY A 89 15.11 11.18 0.29
CA GLY A 89 16.27 10.26 0.31
C GLY A 89 16.11 8.98 1.16
N MET A 90 14.99 8.79 1.84
CA MET A 90 14.66 7.60 2.63
C MET A 90 13.57 6.73 1.97
N ASP A 91 13.15 7.08 0.75
CA ASP A 91 12.02 6.45 0.07
C ASP A 91 12.31 5.07 -0.53
N GLY A 92 13.58 4.67 -0.64
CA GLY A 92 13.90 3.31 -1.08
C GLY A 92 13.93 3.07 -2.58
N VAL A 93 14.03 4.11 -3.41
CA VAL A 93 13.95 3.98 -4.89
C VAL A 93 15.34 4.07 -5.51
N PRO A 94 15.89 2.94 -6.02
CA PRO A 94 17.20 2.89 -6.66
C PRO A 94 17.35 3.89 -7.82
N GLY A 95 18.42 4.67 -7.78
CA GLY A 95 18.78 5.63 -8.82
C GLY A 95 17.93 6.91 -8.86
N VAL A 96 16.94 7.03 -7.98
CA VAL A 96 16.12 8.25 -7.82
C VAL A 96 16.39 8.87 -6.46
N THR A 97 16.12 8.14 -5.38
CA THR A 97 16.23 8.66 -4.01
C THR A 97 17.42 8.10 -3.26
N GLN A 98 17.90 6.91 -3.65
CA GLN A 98 19.11 6.32 -3.09
C GLN A 98 19.76 5.32 -4.06
N PRO A 99 21.03 4.95 -3.85
CA PRO A 99 21.62 3.77 -4.50
C PRO A 99 21.00 2.46 -3.98
N PRO A 100 20.99 1.38 -4.79
CA PRO A 100 20.62 0.05 -4.32
C PRO A 100 21.61 -0.45 -3.26
N ILE A 101 21.13 -1.23 -2.30
CA ILE A 101 21.96 -1.77 -1.20
C ILE A 101 22.52 -3.11 -1.67
N PRO A 102 23.84 -3.24 -1.89
CA PRO A 102 24.45 -4.46 -2.43
C PRO A 102 24.39 -5.62 -1.42
N PRO A 103 24.60 -6.88 -1.86
CA PRO A 103 24.81 -8.00 -0.96
C PRO A 103 25.91 -7.71 0.08
N GLY A 104 25.64 -7.99 1.35
CA GLY A 104 26.49 -7.66 2.50
C GLY A 104 26.44 -6.19 2.94
N GLY A 105 25.75 -5.32 2.19
CA GLY A 105 25.62 -3.89 2.48
C GLY A 105 24.65 -3.57 3.61
N THR A 106 24.80 -2.38 4.17
CA THR A 106 23.92 -1.82 5.21
C THR A 106 23.49 -0.41 4.82
N PHE A 107 22.25 -0.04 5.16
CA PHE A 107 21.74 1.33 5.07
C PHE A 107 20.94 1.66 6.33
N VAL A 108 20.92 2.94 6.73
CA VAL A 108 20.11 3.40 7.86
C VAL A 108 19.00 4.30 7.30
N TYR A 109 17.77 3.82 7.40
CA TYR A 109 16.58 4.63 7.15
C TYR A 109 16.24 5.41 8.41
N GLU A 110 16.02 6.71 8.30
CA GLU A 110 15.63 7.54 9.44
C GLU A 110 14.63 8.60 9.03
N PHE A 111 13.44 8.59 9.65
CA PHE A 111 12.38 9.56 9.37
C PHE A 111 11.44 9.72 10.56
N LYS A 112 10.86 10.92 10.69
CA LYS A 112 9.80 11.19 11.66
C LYS A 112 8.46 10.73 11.10
N VAL A 113 7.70 9.96 11.87
CA VAL A 113 6.36 9.51 11.46
C VAL A 113 5.33 10.62 11.72
N LYS A 114 4.87 11.23 10.63
CA LYS A 114 3.95 12.40 10.66
C LYS A 114 2.48 12.02 10.66
N ASP A 115 2.15 10.80 10.25
CA ASP A 115 0.80 10.34 10.05
C ASP A 115 0.60 9.02 10.82
N ALA A 116 -0.45 8.95 11.63
CA ALA A 116 -0.85 7.72 12.30
C ALA A 116 -1.57 6.82 11.28
N GLY A 117 -1.36 5.51 11.34
CA GLY A 117 -1.92 4.61 10.34
C GLY A 117 -1.26 3.25 10.21
N THR A 118 -1.80 2.47 9.27
CA THR A 118 -1.28 1.18 8.82
C THR A 118 -0.49 1.37 7.53
N TYR A 119 0.82 1.15 7.62
CA TYR A 119 1.76 1.21 6.51
C TYR A 119 2.51 -0.11 6.39
N TRP A 120 3.30 -0.24 5.35
CA TRP A 120 4.07 -1.44 5.12
C TRP A 120 5.37 -1.11 4.39
N PHE A 121 6.28 -2.06 4.35
CA PHE A 121 7.58 -1.86 3.75
C PHE A 121 7.98 -3.08 2.93
N HIS A 122 8.58 -2.83 1.77
CA HIS A 122 8.96 -3.86 0.80
C HIS A 122 10.08 -3.34 -0.12
N PRO A 123 10.80 -4.21 -0.85
CA PRO A 123 11.78 -3.78 -1.84
C PRO A 123 11.15 -3.02 -3.01
N HIS A 124 11.87 -2.02 -3.52
CA HIS A 124 11.54 -1.30 -4.76
C HIS A 124 12.53 -1.64 -5.88
N LEU A 125 12.96 -2.91 -5.89
CA LEU A 125 13.88 -3.44 -6.89
C LEU A 125 13.54 -4.91 -7.12
N ARG A 126 13.27 -5.29 -8.38
CA ARG A 126 12.85 -6.66 -8.73
C ARG A 126 11.62 -7.07 -7.92
N GLY A 127 10.65 -6.17 -7.81
CA GLY A 127 9.51 -6.31 -6.90
C GLY A 127 8.78 -7.64 -7.11
N SER A 128 8.61 -8.06 -8.38
CA SER A 128 7.91 -9.29 -8.71
C SER A 128 8.58 -10.56 -8.19
N GLU A 129 9.89 -10.56 -7.97
CA GLU A 129 10.61 -11.66 -7.31
C GLU A 129 10.74 -11.43 -5.80
N GLN A 130 11.24 -10.27 -5.40
CA GLN A 130 11.64 -10.05 -4.00
C GLN A 130 10.45 -10.06 -3.05
N VAL A 131 9.33 -9.45 -3.47
CA VAL A 131 8.08 -9.40 -2.69
C VAL A 131 7.46 -10.80 -2.63
N GLU A 132 7.28 -11.47 -3.77
CA GLU A 132 6.74 -12.86 -3.80
C GLU A 132 7.59 -13.84 -2.98
N ARG A 133 8.91 -13.63 -2.89
CA ARG A 133 9.76 -14.47 -2.03
C ARG A 133 9.53 -14.23 -0.53
N GLY A 134 8.80 -13.19 -0.12
CA GLY A 134 8.43 -12.92 1.28
C GLY A 134 9.01 -11.64 1.89
N LEU A 135 9.64 -10.76 1.09
CA LEU A 135 10.21 -9.50 1.61
C LEU A 135 9.16 -8.40 1.73
N PHE A 136 8.28 -8.54 2.72
CA PHE A 136 7.33 -7.50 3.11
C PHE A 136 7.13 -7.52 4.63
N GLY A 137 6.80 -6.38 5.22
CA GLY A 137 6.43 -6.26 6.63
C GLY A 137 5.57 -5.04 6.89
N VAL A 138 4.99 -4.94 8.08
CA VAL A 138 4.03 -3.88 8.43
C VAL A 138 4.69 -2.84 9.35
N LEU A 139 4.41 -1.56 9.11
CA LEU A 139 4.72 -0.46 10.01
C LEU A 139 3.40 0.14 10.52
N ILE A 140 3.16 0.03 11.82
CA ILE A 140 2.02 0.69 12.47
C ILE A 140 2.53 1.95 13.16
N VAL A 141 1.94 3.08 12.79
CA VAL A 141 2.11 4.33 13.52
C VAL A 141 0.88 4.51 14.40
N GLU A 142 1.07 4.38 15.71
CA GLU A 142 -0.01 4.44 16.69
C GLU A 142 -0.68 5.81 16.69
N ASP A 143 -2.01 5.78 16.76
CA ASP A 143 -2.81 6.97 16.94
C ASP A 143 -2.42 7.68 18.26
N PRO A 144 -2.31 9.02 18.27
CA PRO A 144 -2.04 9.77 19.50
C PRO A 144 -3.16 9.60 20.54
N LYS A 145 -4.36 9.24 20.08
CA LYS A 145 -5.52 8.89 20.91
C LYS A 145 -6.10 7.58 20.37
N PRO A 146 -5.67 6.42 20.87
CA PRO A 146 -6.17 5.14 20.39
C PRO A 146 -7.68 5.04 20.65
N GLY A 147 -8.40 4.47 19.68
CA GLY A 147 -9.82 4.14 19.84
C GLY A 147 -10.05 3.04 20.88
N PRO A 148 -11.28 2.85 21.36
CA PRO A 148 -11.62 1.86 22.39
C PRO A 148 -11.73 0.44 21.85
N PHE A 149 -10.66 -0.07 21.25
CA PHE A 149 -10.59 -1.43 20.75
C PHE A 149 -10.17 -2.37 21.90
N SER A 150 -10.93 -3.44 22.09
CA SER A 150 -10.55 -4.55 22.98
C SER A 150 -9.35 -5.31 22.40
N ARG A 151 -9.26 -5.34 21.06
CA ARG A 151 -8.20 -6.04 20.35
C ARG A 151 -7.88 -5.37 19.02
N GLU A 152 -6.61 -5.46 18.67
CA GLU A 152 -6.12 -5.10 17.35
C GLU A 152 -5.52 -6.34 16.67
N LEU A 153 -5.90 -6.55 15.41
CA LEU A 153 -5.41 -7.62 14.56
C LEU A 153 -4.73 -7.01 13.32
N VAL A 154 -3.71 -7.70 12.82
CA VAL A 154 -3.04 -7.36 11.56
C VAL A 154 -3.16 -8.56 10.63
N TRP A 155 -3.73 -8.38 9.45
CA TRP A 155 -3.80 -9.37 8.39
C TRP A 155 -3.01 -8.89 7.19
N VAL A 156 -1.98 -9.64 6.85
CA VAL A 156 -1.21 -9.49 5.62
C VAL A 156 -1.76 -10.50 4.62
N LEU A 157 -2.43 -10.00 3.58
CA LEU A 157 -3.05 -10.80 2.53
C LEU A 157 -2.07 -10.99 1.38
N ASP A 158 -1.86 -12.23 0.98
CA ASP A 158 -0.93 -12.60 -0.09
C ASP A 158 -1.43 -13.85 -0.83
N ASP A 159 -0.90 -14.13 -2.02
CA ASP A 159 -1.09 -15.38 -2.73
C ASP A 159 0.20 -15.94 -3.35
N TRP A 160 0.40 -17.24 -3.17
CA TRP A 160 1.64 -17.92 -3.52
C TRP A 160 1.44 -18.79 -4.75
N ARG A 161 2.24 -18.56 -5.80
CA ARG A 161 2.30 -19.49 -6.93
C ARG A 161 3.39 -20.52 -6.72
N LEU A 162 2.99 -21.78 -6.57
CA LEU A 162 3.91 -22.90 -6.38
C LEU A 162 4.11 -23.72 -7.67
N ASP A 163 5.32 -24.24 -7.84
CA ASP A 163 5.66 -25.19 -8.90
C ASP A 163 5.25 -26.64 -8.56
N ALA A 164 5.61 -27.59 -9.43
CA ALA A 164 5.30 -29.00 -9.23
C ALA A 164 6.01 -29.64 -8.02
N GLY A 165 7.10 -29.04 -7.54
CA GLY A 165 7.81 -29.42 -6.31
C GLY A 165 7.20 -28.79 -5.04
N GLY A 166 6.21 -27.90 -5.20
CA GLY A 166 5.62 -27.15 -4.11
C GLY A 166 6.51 -26.03 -3.58
N GLN A 167 7.51 -25.58 -4.35
CA GLN A 167 8.29 -24.37 -4.06
C GLN A 167 7.73 -23.17 -4.82
N ILE A 168 8.12 -21.95 -4.44
CA ILE A 168 7.75 -20.74 -5.19
C ILE A 168 8.22 -20.89 -6.64
N ASP A 169 7.31 -20.73 -7.59
CA ASP A 169 7.62 -20.88 -9.01
C ASP A 169 8.56 -19.76 -9.49
N GLY A 170 9.84 -20.10 -9.70
CA GLY A 170 10.92 -19.15 -9.98
C GLY A 170 10.92 -18.49 -11.37
N ARG A 171 9.89 -18.71 -12.20
CA ARG A 171 9.85 -18.20 -13.58
C ARG A 171 9.48 -16.71 -13.74
N PHE A 172 9.27 -15.97 -12.64
CA PHE A 172 8.83 -14.56 -12.53
C PHE A 172 8.82 -13.71 -13.83
N ASN A 173 7.80 -12.86 -13.99
CA ASN A 173 7.61 -12.02 -15.19
C ASN A 173 7.41 -12.85 -16.48
N THR A 174 6.62 -13.93 -16.40
CA THR A 174 6.29 -14.70 -17.61
C THR A 174 5.42 -13.88 -18.54
N ARG A 175 5.40 -14.23 -19.84
CA ARG A 175 4.46 -13.62 -20.79
C ARG A 175 3.00 -13.74 -20.34
N HIS A 176 2.65 -14.80 -19.60
CA HIS A 176 1.30 -14.95 -19.07
C HIS A 176 1.01 -13.90 -18.00
N ASP A 177 1.92 -13.71 -17.04
CA ASP A 177 1.78 -12.72 -15.97
C ASP A 177 1.64 -11.31 -16.55
N LEU A 178 2.53 -10.96 -17.48
CA LEU A 178 2.55 -9.65 -18.12
C LEU A 178 1.38 -9.40 -19.07
N ALA A 179 0.78 -10.45 -19.63
CA ALA A 179 -0.39 -10.31 -20.48
C ALA A 179 -1.68 -10.18 -19.66
N HIS A 180 -1.66 -10.37 -18.34
CA HIS A 180 -2.82 -10.40 -17.43
C HIS A 180 -2.71 -9.36 -16.32
N ASP A 181 -3.48 -9.52 -15.24
CA ASP A 181 -3.47 -8.61 -14.08
C ASP A 181 -2.35 -9.01 -13.10
N GLY A 182 -1.16 -9.27 -13.64
CA GLY A 182 0.01 -9.76 -12.90
C GLY A 182 0.03 -11.25 -12.61
N ARG A 183 0.94 -11.64 -11.72
CA ARG A 183 1.11 -13.02 -11.26
C ARG A 183 0.14 -13.32 -10.13
N TRP A 184 -0.81 -14.22 -10.38
CA TRP A 184 -1.68 -14.78 -9.34
C TRP A 184 -1.26 -16.21 -8.98
N GLY A 185 -1.11 -16.49 -7.70
CA GLY A 185 -0.89 -17.79 -7.10
C GLY A 185 -2.17 -18.58 -6.84
N GLN A 186 -2.00 -19.88 -6.62
CA GLN A 186 -3.09 -20.80 -6.31
C GLN A 186 -3.34 -20.94 -4.80
N VAL A 187 -2.43 -20.45 -3.94
CA VAL A 187 -2.55 -20.56 -2.48
C VAL A 187 -2.67 -19.16 -1.88
N SER A 188 -3.88 -18.74 -1.53
CA SER A 188 -4.10 -17.49 -0.79
C SER A 188 -3.82 -17.67 0.70
N THR A 189 -3.25 -16.65 1.33
CA THR A 189 -2.87 -16.69 2.75
C THR A 189 -3.24 -15.42 3.50
N VAL A 190 -3.44 -15.58 4.81
CA VAL A 190 -3.48 -14.50 5.79
C VAL A 190 -2.31 -14.73 6.74
N ASN A 191 -1.37 -13.78 6.80
CA ASN A 191 -0.14 -13.89 7.60
C ASN A 191 0.66 -15.17 7.32
N GLY A 192 0.70 -15.63 6.06
CA GLY A 192 1.43 -16.84 5.63
C GLY A 192 0.73 -18.18 5.94
N ALA A 193 -0.45 -18.16 6.57
CA ALA A 193 -1.27 -19.34 6.83
C ALA A 193 -2.43 -19.47 5.84
N VAL A 194 -2.80 -20.70 5.47
CA VAL A 194 -3.96 -20.96 4.61
C VAL A 194 -5.20 -21.06 5.49
N GLN A 195 -6.21 -20.24 5.19
CA GLN A 195 -7.51 -20.25 5.88
C GLN A 195 -7.41 -20.34 7.41
N PRO A 196 -6.61 -19.48 8.07
CA PRO A 196 -6.39 -19.60 9.51
C PRO A 196 -7.69 -19.41 10.29
N GLU A 197 -7.78 -20.11 11.42
CA GLU A 197 -8.79 -19.83 12.43
C GLU A 197 -8.33 -18.68 13.32
N VAL A 198 -9.17 -17.65 13.45
CA VAL A 198 -8.92 -16.48 14.28
C VAL A 198 -9.88 -16.51 15.47
N PRO A 199 -9.40 -16.87 16.67
CA PRO A 199 -10.25 -16.93 17.86
C PRO A 199 -10.62 -15.51 18.29
N LEU A 200 -11.91 -15.29 18.57
CA LEU A 200 -12.49 -14.04 19.08
C LEU A 200 -13.44 -14.33 20.25
N GLN A 201 -13.73 -13.32 21.06
CA GLN A 201 -14.69 -13.42 22.16
C GLN A 201 -15.99 -12.64 21.84
N PRO A 202 -17.17 -13.12 22.29
CA PRO A 202 -18.40 -12.35 22.17
C PRO A 202 -18.27 -10.95 22.82
N GLY A 203 -18.79 -9.90 22.19
CA GLY A 203 -18.72 -8.52 22.67
C GLY A 203 -17.39 -7.81 22.43
N GLU A 204 -16.36 -8.51 21.97
CA GLU A 204 -15.05 -7.92 21.66
C GLU A 204 -15.16 -6.87 20.54
N ARG A 205 -14.68 -5.64 20.77
CA ARG A 205 -14.54 -4.64 19.71
C ARG A 205 -13.15 -4.74 19.09
N VAL A 206 -13.10 -5.06 17.80
CA VAL A 206 -11.87 -5.41 17.07
C VAL A 206 -11.55 -4.32 16.06
N ARG A 207 -10.30 -3.84 16.08
CA ARG A 207 -9.68 -3.16 14.94
C ARG A 207 -8.92 -4.19 14.11
N LEU A 208 -9.35 -4.41 12.86
CA LEU A 208 -8.65 -5.29 11.94
C LEU A 208 -7.93 -4.45 10.88
N ARG A 209 -6.60 -4.41 10.94
CA ARG A 209 -5.73 -3.76 9.95
C ARG A 209 -5.38 -4.78 8.88
N MET A 210 -5.77 -4.54 7.63
CA MET A 210 -5.45 -5.41 6.50
C MET A 210 -4.54 -4.70 5.52
N VAL A 211 -3.57 -5.45 4.99
CA VAL A 211 -2.62 -5.01 3.96
C VAL A 211 -2.64 -6.03 2.84
N ASN A 212 -2.81 -5.62 1.59
CA ASN A 212 -2.60 -6.49 0.44
C ASN A 212 -1.16 -6.35 -0.07
N VAL A 213 -0.37 -7.42 0.08
CA VAL A 213 1.04 -7.49 -0.35
C VAL A 213 1.25 -8.38 -1.58
N ALA A 214 0.17 -8.95 -2.13
CA ALA A 214 0.24 -9.79 -3.31
C ALA A 214 0.80 -9.03 -4.52
N ASN A 215 1.54 -9.74 -5.37
CA ASN A 215 2.14 -9.14 -6.57
C ASN A 215 1.09 -8.55 -7.52
N GLY A 216 -0.04 -9.24 -7.72
CA GLY A 216 -1.06 -8.82 -8.69
C GLY A 216 -2.51 -9.03 -8.26
N ARG A 217 -2.76 -9.88 -7.25
CA ARG A 217 -4.12 -10.20 -6.83
C ARG A 217 -4.79 -9.04 -6.12
N VAL A 218 -6.03 -8.75 -6.50
CA VAL A 218 -6.94 -7.91 -5.72
C VAL A 218 -7.80 -8.81 -4.83
N PHE A 219 -8.01 -8.42 -3.59
CA PHE A 219 -8.90 -9.09 -2.64
C PHE A 219 -10.17 -8.25 -2.40
N ALA A 220 -11.29 -8.91 -2.13
CA ALA A 220 -12.54 -8.31 -1.68
C ALA A 220 -13.14 -9.18 -0.56
N PRO A 221 -12.52 -9.18 0.65
CA PRO A 221 -12.98 -9.99 1.77
C PRO A 221 -14.30 -9.47 2.33
N SER A 222 -15.25 -10.38 2.55
CA SER A 222 -16.55 -10.11 3.15
C SER A 222 -16.59 -10.48 4.63
N PHE A 223 -17.06 -9.54 5.45
CA PHE A 223 -17.23 -9.69 6.91
C PHE A 223 -18.71 -9.72 7.28
N GLU A 224 -19.49 -10.50 6.52
CA GLU A 224 -20.92 -10.66 6.74
C GLU A 224 -21.24 -11.10 8.18
N GLY A 225 -22.33 -10.57 8.72
CA GLY A 225 -22.77 -10.85 10.09
C GLY A 225 -22.07 -10.05 11.20
N LEU A 226 -20.96 -9.35 10.91
CA LEU A 226 -20.24 -8.54 11.92
C LEU A 226 -20.61 -7.06 11.94
N GLY A 227 -21.34 -6.57 10.93
CA GLY A 227 -21.63 -5.14 10.81
C GLY A 227 -20.37 -4.27 10.65
N ALA A 228 -19.31 -4.83 10.08
CA ALA A 228 -18.00 -4.18 9.99
C ALA A 228 -18.05 -2.89 9.16
N SER A 229 -17.31 -1.89 9.65
CA SER A 229 -17.14 -0.60 8.97
C SER A 229 -15.66 -0.33 8.71
N VAL A 230 -15.36 0.19 7.54
CA VAL A 230 -14.04 0.74 7.20
C VAL A 230 -13.88 2.09 7.88
N ILE A 231 -12.81 2.23 8.67
CA ILE A 231 -12.49 3.45 9.43
C ILE A 231 -11.20 4.14 8.96
N ALA A 232 -10.34 3.44 8.21
CA ALA A 232 -9.18 4.03 7.55
C ALA A 232 -8.88 3.32 6.23
N ILE A 233 -8.37 4.05 5.24
CA ILE A 233 -7.89 3.52 3.96
C ILE A 233 -6.48 4.07 3.71
N ASP A 234 -5.57 3.20 3.28
CA ASP A 234 -4.15 3.50 3.03
C ASP A 234 -3.48 4.25 4.19
N GLY A 235 -3.84 3.88 5.41
CA GLY A 235 -3.31 4.43 6.65
C GLY A 235 -4.04 5.67 7.17
N LEU A 236 -4.84 6.37 6.36
CA LEU A 236 -5.55 7.58 6.81
C LEU A 236 -7.02 7.31 7.15
N ALA A 237 -7.48 7.94 8.23
CA ALA A 237 -8.88 7.83 8.68
C ALA A 237 -9.86 8.29 7.58
N THR A 238 -10.98 7.59 7.47
CA THR A 238 -12.09 8.01 6.62
C THR A 238 -12.86 9.16 7.28
N ASP A 239 -13.52 9.98 6.46
CA ASP A 239 -14.31 11.13 6.95
C ASP A 239 -15.52 10.70 7.79
N ARG A 240 -15.94 9.45 7.60
CA ARG A 240 -16.97 8.73 8.33
C ARG A 240 -16.76 7.23 8.14
N PRO A 241 -17.24 6.37 9.06
CA PRO A 241 -17.24 4.93 8.83
C PRO A 241 -17.94 4.59 7.49
N LEU A 242 -17.27 3.80 6.65
CA LEU A 242 -17.80 3.33 5.36
C LEU A 242 -18.22 1.86 5.47
N PRO A 243 -19.26 1.40 4.76
CA PRO A 243 -19.67 0.00 4.82
C PRO A 243 -18.58 -0.93 4.26
N ALA A 244 -18.22 -1.98 4.98
CA ALA A 244 -17.23 -2.97 4.53
C ALA A 244 -17.68 -3.77 3.28
N SER A 245 -18.96 -3.73 2.90
CA SER A 245 -19.46 -4.36 1.67
C SER A 245 -18.93 -3.74 0.38
N ARG A 246 -18.24 -2.59 0.45
CA ARG A 246 -17.59 -1.92 -0.69
C ARG A 246 -16.09 -2.18 -0.77
N LEU A 247 -15.60 -3.13 0.03
CA LEU A 247 -14.19 -3.32 0.22
C LEU A 247 -13.55 -4.04 -0.97
N GLU A 248 -12.55 -3.39 -1.57
CA GLU A 248 -11.60 -3.98 -2.50
C GLU A 248 -10.21 -3.50 -2.09
N LEU A 249 -9.27 -4.42 -1.95
CA LEU A 249 -7.86 -4.13 -1.68
C LEU A 249 -7.06 -4.58 -2.89
N ALA A 250 -6.63 -3.63 -3.71
CA ALA A 250 -5.64 -3.92 -4.74
C ALA A 250 -4.23 -4.01 -4.13
N PRO A 251 -3.23 -4.56 -4.85
CA PRO A 251 -1.84 -4.56 -4.40
C PRO A 251 -1.42 -3.19 -3.85
N GLY A 252 -0.87 -3.18 -2.64
CA GLY A 252 -0.43 -2.00 -1.92
C GLY A 252 -1.51 -1.25 -1.13
N ASN A 253 -2.80 -1.58 -1.28
CA ASN A 253 -3.85 -0.99 -0.45
C ASN A 253 -3.84 -1.50 0.99
N ARG A 254 -4.25 -0.62 1.89
CA ARG A 254 -4.51 -0.95 3.30
C ARG A 254 -5.90 -0.50 3.70
N VAL A 255 -6.49 -1.21 4.65
CA VAL A 255 -7.74 -0.81 5.26
C VAL A 255 -7.75 -1.19 6.74
N ASP A 256 -8.35 -0.35 7.56
CA ASP A 256 -8.67 -0.70 8.94
C ASP A 256 -10.19 -0.84 9.07
N LEU A 257 -10.63 -1.98 9.60
CA LEU A 257 -12.02 -2.25 9.93
C LEU A 257 -12.27 -2.12 11.43
N ASP A 258 -13.44 -1.62 11.79
CA ASP A 258 -14.02 -1.62 13.13
C ASP A 258 -15.28 -2.48 13.12
N PHE A 259 -15.32 -3.46 14.03
CA PHE A 259 -16.52 -4.25 14.29
C PHE A 259 -16.55 -4.71 15.74
N THR A 260 -17.77 -4.94 16.24
CA THR A 260 -17.98 -5.58 17.53
C THR A 260 -18.54 -6.98 17.30
N VAL A 261 -17.89 -7.98 17.87
CA VAL A 261 -18.34 -9.38 17.79
C VAL A 261 -19.71 -9.48 18.48
N PRO A 262 -20.77 -9.96 17.81
CA PRO A 262 -22.08 -10.09 18.44
C PRO A 262 -22.04 -11.01 19.68
N GLU A 263 -22.74 -10.62 20.75
CA GLU A 263 -22.81 -11.44 21.98
C GLU A 263 -23.52 -12.79 21.74
N ALA A 264 -24.46 -12.80 20.80
CA ALA A 264 -25.16 -14.00 20.38
C ALA A 264 -25.02 -14.17 18.87
N LEU A 265 -24.49 -15.33 18.47
CA LEU A 265 -24.40 -15.75 17.08
C LEU A 265 -25.15 -17.08 16.91
N SER A 266 -25.90 -17.23 15.83
CA SER A 266 -26.51 -18.51 15.46
C SER A 266 -25.47 -19.55 15.06
N ASN A 267 -24.34 -19.10 14.50
CA ASN A 267 -23.17 -19.91 14.18
C ASN A 267 -21.92 -19.23 14.77
N PRO A 268 -21.18 -19.89 15.69
CA PRO A 268 -19.96 -19.34 16.28
C PRO A 268 -18.76 -19.33 15.33
N ARG A 269 -18.89 -19.88 14.12
CA ARG A 269 -17.84 -19.90 13.09
C ARG A 269 -18.28 -19.06 11.91
N LEU A 270 -17.60 -17.93 11.69
CA LEU A 270 -17.89 -17.01 10.60
C LEU A 270 -16.77 -17.11 9.56
N GLU A 271 -17.10 -17.57 8.35
CA GLU A 271 -16.15 -17.61 7.25
C GLU A 271 -15.97 -16.22 6.64
N VAL A 272 -14.72 -15.79 6.48
CA VAL A 272 -14.38 -14.59 5.71
C VAL A 272 -14.09 -15.04 4.28
N MET A 273 -15.01 -14.73 3.38
CA MET A 273 -14.94 -15.12 1.97
C MET A 273 -14.39 -13.97 1.14
N ASP A 274 -13.48 -14.27 0.22
CA ASP A 274 -13.08 -13.33 -0.83
C ASP A 274 -14.04 -13.41 -2.01
N HIS A 275 -14.51 -12.26 -2.51
CA HIS A 275 -15.46 -12.17 -3.61
C HIS A 275 -14.91 -11.47 -4.86
N PHE A 276 -13.60 -11.17 -4.93
CA PHE A 276 -13.07 -10.41 -6.05
C PHE A 276 -13.16 -11.20 -7.36
N THR A 277 -12.93 -12.51 -7.28
CA THR A 277 -13.00 -13.39 -8.44
C THR A 277 -14.41 -13.98 -8.62
N ARG A 278 -14.71 -14.48 -9.82
CA ARG A 278 -16.01 -15.12 -10.12
C ARG A 278 -16.34 -16.31 -9.21
N ARG A 279 -15.33 -16.96 -8.64
CA ARG A 279 -15.50 -18.07 -7.70
C ARG A 279 -15.01 -17.60 -6.34
N PRO A 280 -15.91 -17.23 -5.42
CA PRO A 280 -15.52 -16.87 -4.07
C PRO A 280 -14.73 -18.00 -3.42
N PHE A 281 -13.77 -17.65 -2.56
CA PHE A 281 -12.96 -18.61 -1.82
C PHE A 281 -12.76 -18.16 -0.37
N PRO A 282 -12.65 -19.08 0.60
CA PRO A 282 -12.40 -18.72 1.99
C PRO A 282 -10.99 -18.18 2.19
N LEU A 283 -10.87 -17.10 2.96
CA LEU A 283 -9.59 -16.51 3.38
C LEU A 283 -9.22 -16.87 4.83
N ALA A 284 -10.20 -16.92 5.72
CA ALA A 284 -10.04 -17.22 7.14
C ALA A 284 -11.37 -17.63 7.77
N THR A 285 -11.33 -18.17 8.98
CA THR A 285 -12.53 -18.40 9.81
C THR A 285 -12.39 -17.69 11.14
N LEU A 286 -13.34 -16.83 11.49
CA LEU A 286 -13.43 -16.23 12.81
C LEU A 286 -14.18 -17.20 13.73
N VAL A 287 -13.55 -17.61 14.83
CA VAL A 287 -14.10 -18.58 15.78
C VAL A 287 -14.45 -17.87 17.08
N VAL A 288 -15.74 -17.66 17.31
CA VAL A 288 -16.24 -16.93 18.47
C VAL A 288 -16.53 -17.90 19.62
N SER A 289 -15.83 -17.74 20.74
CA SER A 289 -16.00 -18.58 21.92
C SER A 289 -15.52 -17.88 23.20
N GLY A 290 -15.87 -18.43 24.36
CA GLY A 290 -15.46 -17.90 25.67
C GLY A 290 -16.49 -16.97 26.32
N GLU A 291 -16.04 -16.18 27.29
CA GLU A 291 -16.87 -15.24 28.04
C GLU A 291 -17.15 -13.95 27.27
N VAL A 292 -18.29 -13.31 27.56
CA VAL A 292 -18.65 -12.02 26.96
C VAL A 292 -17.75 -10.92 27.49
N VAL A 293 -17.07 -10.22 26.58
CA VAL A 293 -16.26 -9.04 26.87
C VAL A 293 -17.13 -7.79 26.73
N ARG A 294 -17.06 -6.89 27.71
CA ARG A 294 -17.63 -5.54 27.58
C ARG A 294 -16.52 -4.58 27.17
N PRO A 295 -16.54 -4.06 25.93
CA PRO A 295 -15.53 -3.11 25.49
C PRO A 295 -15.66 -1.81 26.29
N PRO A 296 -14.57 -1.04 26.45
CA PRO A 296 -14.63 0.25 27.12
C PRO A 296 -15.69 1.14 26.47
N GLU A 297 -16.63 1.68 27.25
CA GLU A 297 -17.53 2.75 26.81
C GLU A 297 -16.73 4.06 26.72
N VAL A 298 -15.98 4.21 25.63
CA VAL A 298 -15.33 5.47 25.28
C VAL A 298 -16.01 6.00 24.03
N ALA A 299 -16.27 7.31 24.01
CA ALA A 299 -16.76 7.98 22.82
C ALA A 299 -15.81 7.69 21.64
N ALA A 300 -16.38 7.33 20.49
CA ALA A 300 -15.59 7.20 19.27
C ALA A 300 -14.85 8.52 19.01
N VAL A 301 -13.56 8.41 18.66
CA VAL A 301 -12.80 9.59 18.23
C VAL A 301 -13.46 10.10 16.94
N ALA A 302 -13.87 11.37 16.95
CA ALA A 302 -14.45 11.97 15.76
C ALA A 302 -13.41 11.93 14.62
N PRO A 303 -13.81 11.56 13.40
CA PRO A 303 -12.90 11.57 12.26
C PRO A 303 -12.39 12.99 12.02
N PRO A 304 -11.21 13.15 11.39
CA PRO A 304 -10.73 14.45 10.97
C PRO A 304 -11.76 15.10 10.02
N PRO A 305 -11.90 16.43 10.05
CA PRO A 305 -12.82 17.11 9.14
C PRO A 305 -12.43 16.87 7.68
N SER A 306 -13.41 16.61 6.83
CA SER A 306 -13.20 16.54 5.38
C SER A 306 -12.65 17.86 4.85
N PRO A 307 -11.63 17.84 3.98
CA PRO A 307 -11.13 19.04 3.33
C PRO A 307 -12.14 19.58 2.30
N ASP A 308 -12.13 20.89 2.07
CA ASP A 308 -12.86 21.46 0.93
C ASP A 308 -12.13 21.14 -0.39
N LEU A 309 -12.72 20.24 -1.18
CA LEU A 309 -12.20 19.83 -2.49
C LEU A 309 -12.66 20.75 -3.63
N SER A 310 -13.49 21.76 -3.37
CA SER A 310 -14.01 22.67 -4.41
C SER A 310 -12.90 23.33 -5.23
N PRO A 311 -11.78 23.82 -4.64
CA PRO A 311 -10.67 24.37 -5.39
C PRO A 311 -10.06 23.34 -6.36
N ALA A 312 -9.81 22.12 -5.90
CA ALA A 312 -9.22 21.06 -6.73
C ALA A 312 -10.14 20.62 -7.87
N ARG A 313 -11.45 20.54 -7.62
CA ARG A 313 -12.46 20.16 -8.63
C ARG A 313 -12.60 21.18 -9.75
N ALA A 314 -12.22 22.43 -9.51
CA ALA A 314 -12.22 23.49 -10.52
C ALA A 314 -10.96 23.46 -11.41
N LEU A 315 -9.92 22.70 -11.03
CA LEU A 315 -8.69 22.58 -11.80
C LEU A 315 -8.86 21.60 -12.95
N LEU A 316 -8.30 21.95 -14.10
CA LEU A 316 -7.98 20.95 -15.12
C LEU A 316 -6.87 20.03 -14.60
N PRO A 317 -6.82 18.76 -15.03
CA PRO A 317 -5.70 17.89 -14.71
C PRO A 317 -4.38 18.54 -15.15
N ALA A 318 -3.44 18.68 -14.21
CA ALA A 318 -2.09 19.16 -14.46
C ALA A 318 -1.34 18.23 -15.42
N GLU A 319 -1.66 16.93 -15.37
CA GLU A 319 -1.15 15.93 -16.30
C GLU A 319 -2.19 14.83 -16.52
N THR A 320 -2.11 14.17 -17.69
CA THR A 320 -2.87 12.96 -18.00
C THR A 320 -1.91 11.80 -18.24
N PHE A 321 -2.05 10.74 -17.47
CA PHE A 321 -1.28 9.50 -17.55
C PHE A 321 -2.09 8.42 -18.26
N ARG A 322 -1.76 8.15 -19.53
CA ARG A 322 -2.34 7.06 -20.32
C ARG A 322 -1.64 5.75 -19.99
N LEU A 323 -2.38 4.77 -19.48
CA LEU A 323 -1.87 3.47 -19.07
C LEU A 323 -2.13 2.46 -20.19
N ASN A 324 -1.07 1.89 -20.76
CA ASN A 324 -1.18 0.97 -21.89
C ASN A 324 -0.02 -0.04 -21.90
N ALA A 325 -0.01 -0.94 -22.89
CA ALA A 325 1.08 -1.87 -23.13
C ALA A 325 1.49 -1.86 -24.60
N ARG A 326 2.74 -2.23 -24.85
CA ARG A 326 3.27 -2.49 -26.20
C ARG A 326 4.14 -3.74 -26.21
N ARG A 327 4.41 -4.25 -27.41
CA ARG A 327 5.40 -5.31 -27.59
C ARG A 327 6.79 -4.69 -27.45
N GLY A 328 7.61 -5.21 -26.55
CA GLY A 328 8.94 -4.66 -26.28
C GLY A 328 9.58 -5.28 -25.04
N GLY A 329 10.75 -4.76 -24.66
CA GLY A 329 11.41 -5.09 -23.40
C GLY A 329 11.97 -6.51 -23.29
N PRO A 330 12.69 -6.79 -22.19
CA PRO A 330 13.35 -8.08 -21.96
C PRO A 330 12.37 -9.25 -21.82
N PHE A 331 11.11 -8.97 -21.46
CA PHE A 331 10.07 -9.98 -21.26
C PHE A 331 9.07 -10.09 -22.43
N GLY A 332 9.24 -9.28 -23.48
CA GLY A 332 8.42 -9.27 -24.69
C GLY A 332 7.11 -8.47 -24.61
N ILE A 333 6.73 -7.98 -23.43
CA ILE A 333 5.67 -6.99 -23.21
C ILE A 333 6.27 -5.89 -22.32
N GLU A 334 6.08 -4.64 -22.74
CA GLU A 334 6.33 -3.46 -21.92
C GLU A 334 5.00 -2.85 -21.52
N TRP A 335 4.88 -2.50 -20.25
CA TRP A 335 3.80 -1.68 -19.77
C TRP A 335 4.26 -0.23 -19.71
N THR A 336 3.40 0.70 -20.09
CA THR A 336 3.78 2.08 -20.37
C THR A 336 2.86 3.07 -19.66
N ILE A 337 3.44 4.20 -19.27
CA ILE A 337 2.73 5.42 -18.92
C ILE A 337 3.03 6.44 -20.02
N ASN A 338 2.00 6.97 -20.68
CA ASN A 338 2.14 7.93 -21.79
C ASN A 338 3.07 7.41 -22.91
N ASP A 339 2.91 6.14 -23.27
CA ASP A 339 3.68 5.43 -24.31
C ASP A 339 5.19 5.24 -24.01
N GLU A 340 5.63 5.62 -22.81
CA GLU A 340 6.98 5.43 -22.29
C GLU A 340 7.01 4.29 -21.26
N ALA A 341 8.02 3.43 -21.35
CA ALA A 341 8.31 2.39 -20.36
C ALA A 341 9.52 2.82 -19.54
N PHE A 342 9.44 2.67 -18.21
CA PHE A 342 10.56 2.90 -17.31
C PHE A 342 11.58 1.78 -17.44
N HIS A 343 12.84 2.12 -17.69
CA HIS A 343 13.92 1.14 -17.77
C HIS A 343 14.91 1.38 -16.65
N HIS A 344 15.16 0.35 -15.85
CA HIS A 344 16.28 0.34 -14.92
C HIS A 344 17.57 0.08 -15.71
N GLU A 345 18.27 1.15 -16.11
CA GLU A 345 19.58 1.04 -16.75
C GLU A 345 20.67 0.88 -15.68
N GLY A 346 20.84 -0.34 -15.17
CA GLY A 346 21.85 -0.63 -14.14
C GLY A 346 21.52 0.02 -12.80
N GLU A 347 22.50 0.69 -12.16
CA GLU A 347 22.33 1.40 -10.87
C GLU A 347 21.65 2.78 -11.00
N HIS A 348 21.32 3.21 -12.22
CA HIS A 348 20.69 4.49 -12.49
C HIS A 348 19.31 4.26 -13.10
N ALA A 349 18.25 4.57 -12.33
CA ALA A 349 16.94 4.87 -12.89
C ALA A 349 17.13 5.91 -13.98
N SER A 350 16.65 5.61 -15.20
CA SER A 350 17.19 6.23 -16.41
C SER A 350 17.21 7.76 -16.37
N ALA A 351 18.33 8.34 -16.77
CA ALA A 351 18.54 9.78 -16.92
C ALA A 351 17.70 10.42 -18.05
N HIS A 352 16.69 9.70 -18.57
CA HIS A 352 15.97 10.03 -19.79
C HIS A 352 14.44 9.99 -19.68
N HIS A 353 13.87 9.68 -18.50
CA HIS A 353 12.41 9.71 -18.32
C HIS A 353 11.87 11.12 -18.10
N LYS A 354 10.69 11.38 -18.67
CA LYS A 354 9.94 12.61 -18.40
C LYS A 354 9.60 12.69 -16.90
N VAL A 355 9.99 13.79 -16.27
CA VAL A 355 9.64 14.10 -14.89
C VAL A 355 8.46 15.07 -14.90
N TYR A 356 7.36 14.70 -14.25
CA TYR A 356 6.14 15.49 -14.18
C TYR A 356 6.18 16.41 -12.96
N ARG A 357 6.16 17.73 -13.19
CA ARG A 357 6.36 18.71 -12.12
C ARG A 357 5.03 19.13 -11.48
N LEU A 358 4.97 19.07 -10.15
CA LEU A 358 3.85 19.56 -9.35
C LEU A 358 4.33 20.62 -8.35
N PRO A 359 3.65 21.78 -8.26
CA PRO A 359 4.00 22.79 -7.26
C PRO A 359 3.62 22.30 -5.86
N ALA A 360 4.54 22.42 -4.91
CA ALA A 360 4.26 22.18 -3.50
C ALA A 360 3.23 23.19 -2.97
N HIS A 361 2.44 22.76 -1.99
CA HIS A 361 1.47 23.58 -1.25
C HIS A 361 0.35 24.21 -2.09
N GLN A 362 0.03 23.59 -3.23
CA GLN A 362 -1.11 23.96 -4.06
C GLN A 362 -1.94 22.72 -4.39
N TRP A 363 -3.24 22.90 -4.64
CA TRP A 363 -4.03 21.81 -5.20
C TRP A 363 -3.54 21.47 -6.60
N ALA A 364 -3.39 20.18 -6.87
CA ALA A 364 -3.13 19.64 -8.20
C ALA A 364 -4.10 18.49 -8.47
N THR A 365 -4.58 18.41 -9.70
CA THR A 365 -5.39 17.28 -10.16
C THR A 365 -4.57 16.48 -11.17
N LEU A 366 -4.54 15.16 -11.04
CA LEU A 366 -3.93 14.23 -11.99
C LEU A 366 -5.02 13.35 -12.59
N ARG A 367 -4.92 13.05 -13.89
CA ARG A 367 -5.83 12.14 -14.57
C ARG A 367 -5.12 10.87 -14.97
N PHE A 368 -5.71 9.73 -14.66
CA PHE A 368 -5.30 8.43 -15.17
C PHE A 368 -6.32 7.94 -16.19
N VAL A 369 -5.86 7.48 -17.35
CA VAL A 369 -6.70 6.90 -18.40
C VAL A 369 -6.20 5.50 -18.69
N ASN A 370 -6.98 4.49 -18.32
CA ASN A 370 -6.62 3.11 -18.62
C ASN A 370 -7.05 2.72 -20.03
N GLU A 371 -6.10 2.69 -20.96
CA GLU A 371 -6.30 2.29 -22.35
C GLU A 371 -6.07 0.78 -22.58
N SER A 372 -5.84 0.04 -21.51
CA SER A 372 -5.67 -1.41 -21.57
C SER A 372 -6.95 -2.14 -21.18
N SER A 373 -6.94 -3.48 -21.31
CA SER A 373 -7.98 -4.36 -20.77
C SER A 373 -7.63 -4.94 -19.40
N ARG A 374 -6.62 -4.40 -18.71
CA ARG A 374 -6.10 -4.89 -17.43
C ARG A 374 -6.33 -3.91 -16.29
N LEU A 375 -6.28 -4.41 -15.07
CA LEU A 375 -6.32 -3.63 -13.85
C LEU A 375 -4.99 -2.91 -13.63
N HIS A 376 -5.03 -1.71 -13.05
CA HIS A 376 -3.84 -0.98 -12.61
C HIS A 376 -4.09 -0.30 -11.26
N PRO A 377 -3.57 -0.83 -10.14
CA PRO A 377 -3.49 -0.07 -8.89
C PRO A 377 -2.39 1.00 -9.01
N MET A 378 -2.77 2.24 -9.27
CA MET A 378 -1.80 3.33 -9.41
C MET A 378 -1.44 3.89 -8.04
N HIS A 379 -0.17 3.78 -7.70
CA HIS A 379 0.44 4.26 -6.46
C HIS A 379 1.27 5.52 -6.70
N VAL A 380 1.18 6.49 -5.79
CA VAL A 380 2.04 7.69 -5.76
C VAL A 380 2.78 7.74 -4.42
N HIS A 381 4.11 7.76 -4.48
CA HIS A 381 4.95 7.82 -3.29
C HIS A 381 4.86 9.18 -2.60
N GLY A 382 5.08 9.21 -1.28
CA GLY A 382 5.27 10.43 -0.48
C GLY A 382 4.07 11.38 -0.41
N GLN A 383 2.97 11.09 -1.08
CA GLN A 383 1.80 11.97 -1.20
C GLN A 383 0.52 11.16 -1.00
N PHE A 384 -0.53 11.85 -0.55
CA PHE A 384 -1.89 11.31 -0.55
C PHE A 384 -2.78 12.10 -1.49
N PHE A 385 -3.79 11.42 -2.04
CA PHE A 385 -4.78 11.99 -2.93
C PHE A 385 -6.21 11.51 -2.61
N ARG A 386 -7.18 12.23 -3.17
CA ARG A 386 -8.62 11.91 -3.14
C ARG A 386 -9.08 11.63 -4.56
N VAL A 387 -9.91 10.61 -4.76
CA VAL A 387 -10.57 10.42 -6.05
C VAL A 387 -11.70 11.44 -6.17
N VAL A 388 -11.69 12.25 -7.23
CA VAL A 388 -12.65 13.36 -7.44
C VAL A 388 -13.54 13.16 -8.65
N ALA A 389 -13.14 12.32 -9.60
CA ALA A 389 -14.01 11.87 -10.68
C ALA A 389 -13.65 10.46 -11.16
N ARG A 390 -14.66 9.72 -11.62
CA ARG A 390 -14.52 8.46 -12.36
C ARG A 390 -15.34 8.55 -13.64
N ASN A 391 -14.72 8.27 -14.79
CA ASN A 391 -15.33 8.37 -16.12
C ASN A 391 -16.05 9.71 -16.37
N GLY A 392 -15.45 10.81 -15.89
CA GLY A 392 -15.99 12.16 -16.01
C GLY A 392 -17.13 12.49 -15.04
N ALA A 393 -17.65 11.52 -14.27
CA ALA A 393 -18.63 11.77 -13.22
C ALA A 393 -17.91 12.13 -11.92
N SER A 394 -18.28 13.26 -11.31
CA SER A 394 -17.70 13.67 -10.03
C SER A 394 -18.09 12.70 -8.92
N VAL A 395 -17.13 12.35 -8.07
CA VAL A 395 -17.32 11.48 -6.91
C VAL A 395 -16.68 12.09 -5.67
N ASP A 396 -17.19 11.70 -4.50
CA ASP A 396 -16.52 11.90 -3.22
C ASP A 396 -16.55 10.57 -2.47
N GLU A 397 -15.40 9.92 -2.40
CA GLU A 397 -15.27 8.63 -1.73
C GLU A 397 -15.06 8.78 -0.20
N GLY A 398 -14.87 10.01 0.30
CA GLY A 398 -14.82 10.30 1.73
C GLY A 398 -13.57 9.80 2.45
N HIS A 399 -12.46 9.57 1.75
CA HIS A 399 -11.17 9.24 2.38
C HIS A 399 -9.96 9.58 1.47
N TRP A 400 -8.81 9.78 2.10
CA TRP A 400 -7.51 9.92 1.42
C TRP A 400 -6.92 8.54 1.13
N ARG A 401 -6.03 8.47 0.12
CA ARG A 401 -5.34 7.25 -0.26
C ARG A 401 -4.03 7.55 -0.99
N ASP A 402 -3.16 6.55 -1.07
CA ASP A 402 -1.93 6.62 -1.88
C ASP A 402 -1.97 5.66 -3.07
N THR A 403 -2.94 4.74 -3.12
CA THR A 403 -3.07 3.75 -4.18
C THR A 403 -4.53 3.63 -4.62
N VAL A 404 -4.79 3.76 -5.92
CA VAL A 404 -6.14 3.65 -6.50
C VAL A 404 -6.21 2.59 -7.59
N LEU A 405 -7.13 1.65 -7.43
CA LEU A 405 -7.45 0.68 -8.48
C LEU A 405 -8.16 1.38 -9.66
N ILE A 406 -7.57 1.23 -10.84
CA ILE A 406 -8.11 1.70 -12.11
C ILE A 406 -8.51 0.51 -12.95
N ARG A 407 -9.81 0.39 -13.22
CA ARG A 407 -10.39 -0.72 -13.98
C ARG A 407 -10.13 -0.61 -15.47
N PRO A 408 -10.27 -1.71 -16.23
CA PRO A 408 -10.18 -1.69 -17.68
C PRO A 408 -11.06 -0.58 -18.28
N ARG A 409 -10.48 0.25 -19.16
CA ARG A 409 -11.20 1.35 -19.84
C ARG A 409 -11.75 2.42 -18.92
N GLU A 410 -11.30 2.49 -17.67
CA GLU A 410 -11.69 3.52 -16.72
C GLU A 410 -10.79 4.77 -16.84
N THR A 411 -11.39 5.94 -16.66
CA THR A 411 -10.66 7.19 -16.38
C THR A 411 -10.89 7.60 -14.94
N VAL A 412 -9.83 7.92 -14.20
CA VAL A 412 -9.88 8.33 -12.79
C VAL A 412 -9.13 9.64 -12.62
N ASP A 413 -9.79 10.65 -12.05
CA ASP A 413 -9.16 11.91 -11.68
C ASP A 413 -8.93 11.92 -10.17
N VAL A 414 -7.71 12.24 -9.76
CA VAL A 414 -7.31 12.36 -8.36
C VAL A 414 -6.87 13.78 -8.04
N ALA A 415 -7.29 14.30 -6.89
CA ALA A 415 -6.86 15.58 -6.36
C ALA A 415 -5.85 15.35 -5.23
N MET A 416 -4.74 16.06 -5.29
CA MET A 416 -3.68 16.02 -4.29
C MET A 416 -3.26 17.41 -3.86
N PHE A 417 -2.70 17.51 -2.67
CA PHE A 417 -2.10 18.72 -2.14
C PHE A 417 -0.67 18.37 -1.72
N PRO A 418 0.28 18.33 -2.67
CA PRO A 418 1.59 17.81 -2.40
C PRO A 418 2.36 18.73 -1.47
N GLN A 419 3.05 18.17 -0.47
CA GLN A 419 3.78 18.93 0.55
C GLN A 419 5.25 18.53 0.64
N ASP A 420 5.52 17.22 0.60
CA ASP A 420 6.88 16.70 0.74
C ASP A 420 7.62 16.84 -0.61
N VAL A 421 8.62 17.74 -0.66
CA VAL A 421 9.34 18.08 -1.89
C VAL A 421 10.31 16.97 -2.32
N GLY A 422 10.54 16.84 -3.62
CA GLY A 422 11.48 15.89 -4.22
C GLY A 422 10.87 15.07 -5.35
N ALA A 423 11.69 14.19 -5.91
CA ALA A 423 11.31 13.28 -6.98
C ALA A 423 10.69 12.00 -6.39
N TRP A 424 9.42 11.78 -6.66
CA TRP A 424 8.61 10.67 -6.15
C TRP A 424 8.23 9.73 -7.28
N MET A 425 8.23 8.43 -7.00
CA MET A 425 7.73 7.45 -7.97
C MET A 425 6.21 7.48 -8.06
N LEU A 426 5.72 7.30 -9.28
CA LEU A 426 4.33 6.99 -9.60
C LEU A 426 4.34 5.73 -10.45
N HIS A 427 3.65 4.68 -10.03
CA HIS A 427 3.66 3.42 -10.78
C HIS A 427 2.43 2.56 -10.54
N CYS A 428 2.24 1.56 -11.41
CA CYS A 428 1.30 0.47 -11.14
C CYS A 428 1.88 -0.44 -10.05
N HIS A 429 1.07 -0.81 -9.07
CA HIS A 429 1.46 -1.69 -7.96
C HIS A 429 1.23 -3.18 -8.27
N ILE A 430 0.79 -3.51 -9.49
CA ILE A 430 1.01 -4.87 -9.99
C ILE A 430 2.50 -5.00 -10.31
N GLN A 431 3.21 -5.83 -9.54
CA GLN A 431 4.67 -5.87 -9.54
C GLN A 431 5.25 -6.23 -10.91
N GLU A 432 4.60 -7.13 -11.65
CA GLU A 432 5.02 -7.46 -13.02
C GLU A 432 4.80 -6.29 -14.00
N HIS A 433 3.77 -5.47 -13.80
CA HIS A 433 3.56 -4.28 -14.64
C HIS A 433 4.61 -3.21 -14.36
N ALA A 434 4.95 -2.98 -13.08
CA ALA A 434 6.03 -2.08 -12.68
C ALA A 434 7.37 -2.52 -13.27
N GLU A 435 7.75 -3.80 -13.07
CA GLU A 435 9.03 -4.35 -13.55
C GLU A 435 9.16 -4.33 -15.09
N ALA A 436 8.04 -4.41 -15.80
CA ALA A 436 7.97 -4.27 -17.25
C ALA A 436 7.81 -2.81 -17.74
N GLY A 437 7.87 -1.84 -16.83
CA GLY A 437 8.06 -0.43 -17.14
C GLY A 437 6.90 0.52 -16.81
N MET A 438 5.80 0.09 -16.17
CA MET A 438 4.70 1.00 -15.84
C MET A 438 5.00 1.87 -14.62
N MET A 439 6.02 2.70 -14.74
CA MET A 439 6.53 3.57 -13.71
C MET A 439 6.89 4.93 -14.32
N THR A 440 6.87 5.97 -13.51
CA THR A 440 7.33 7.31 -13.88
C THR A 440 7.65 8.13 -12.63
N LEU A 441 8.09 9.37 -12.84
CA LEU A 441 8.51 10.29 -11.79
C LEU A 441 7.62 11.53 -11.73
N VAL A 442 7.22 11.89 -10.51
CA VAL A 442 6.57 13.15 -10.19
C VAL A 442 7.52 13.95 -9.30
N ASP A 443 7.90 15.15 -9.73
CA ASP A 443 8.73 16.06 -8.95
C ASP A 443 7.89 17.13 -8.28
N VAL A 444 7.82 17.07 -6.96
CA VAL A 444 7.19 18.08 -6.12
C VAL A 444 8.22 19.15 -5.81
N HIS A 445 8.05 20.35 -6.37
CA HIS A 445 9.03 21.43 -6.27
C HIS A 445 8.48 22.63 -5.50
N ALA A 446 9.37 23.34 -4.81
CA ALA A 446 9.02 24.59 -4.15
C ALA A 446 8.72 25.68 -5.18
N GLU A 447 7.83 26.62 -4.85
CA GLU A 447 7.60 27.78 -5.71
C GLU A 447 8.90 28.58 -5.94
N GLY A 448 9.25 28.83 -7.21
CA GLY A 448 10.36 29.71 -7.59
C GLY A 448 11.70 29.02 -7.85
N SER A 449 11.81 27.70 -7.72
CA SER A 449 12.97 26.94 -8.23
C SER A 449 12.76 26.63 -9.72
N HIS A 450 13.37 27.43 -10.60
CA HIS A 450 13.40 27.19 -12.05
C HIS A 450 14.55 26.29 -12.47
#